data_AF-A0A7X3R361-F1
#
_entry.id   AF-A0A7X3R361-F1
#
_cell.length_a   1.000
_cell.length_b   1.000
_cell.length_c   1.000
_cell.angle_alpha   90.00
_cell.angle_beta   90.00
_cell.angle_gamma   90.00
#
_symmetry.space_group_name_H-M   'P 1'
#
loop_
_entity.id
_entity.type
_entity.pdbx_description
1 polymer ?
#
loop_
_entity_poly.entity_id
_entity_poly.type
_entity_poly.pdbx_seq_one_letter_code
_entity_poly.pdbx_strand_id
1 'polypeptide(L)'
;MTEAGINRLALHAVHETLGATFALHAGWRLPQTYGDSEDEYARLRSHAVAFDRSDRTRLLVSGEDAGTVLGAVFGEAAGELEEGRAVRAGALD
;
A
#
# COMPACT_ATOMS: atom_id res chain seq x y z
N MET A 1 -20.44 -7.53 9.69
CA MET A 1 -19.49 -6.74 10.50
C MET A 1 -20.15 -5.42 10.82
N THR A 2 -20.22 -5.05 12.10
CA THR A 2 -20.64 -3.70 12.52
C THR A 2 -19.62 -2.67 12.05
N GLU A 3 -20.06 -1.44 11.77
CA GLU A 3 -19.18 -0.36 11.26
C GLU A 3 -18.04 0.00 12.23
N ALA A 4 -18.24 -0.25 13.53
CA ALA A 4 -17.21 -0.20 14.55
C ALA A 4 -16.15 -1.29 14.33
N GLY A 5 -15.04 -0.92 13.71
CA GLY A 5 -13.90 -1.81 13.42
C GLY A 5 -13.36 -1.74 12.00
N ILE A 6 -13.98 -0.94 11.12
CA ILE A 6 -13.50 -0.74 9.75
C ILE A 6 -12.55 0.46 9.72
N ASN A 7 -11.31 0.24 9.25
CA ASN A 7 -10.33 1.30 9.07
C ASN A 7 -10.68 2.18 7.85
N ARG A 8 -10.36 3.47 7.94
CA ARG A 8 -10.53 4.44 6.84
C ARG A 8 -9.19 5.09 6.52
N LEU A 9 -8.96 5.39 5.24
CA LEU A 9 -7.77 6.11 4.79
C LEU A 9 -7.74 7.53 5.36
N ALA A 10 -6.54 8.09 5.57
CA ALA A 10 -6.39 9.47 6.01
C ALA A 10 -7.05 10.47 5.04
N LEU A 11 -7.09 10.13 3.74
CA LEU A 11 -7.71 10.94 2.70
C LEU A 11 -9.17 10.53 2.39
N HIS A 12 -9.86 9.83 3.29
CA HIS A 12 -11.21 9.31 3.04
C HIS A 12 -12.21 10.39 2.58
N ALA A 13 -12.25 11.53 3.25
CA ALA A 13 -13.15 12.64 2.88
C ALA A 13 -12.82 13.26 1.51
N VAL A 14 -11.54 13.24 1.11
CA VAL A 14 -11.12 13.67 -0.23
C VAL A 14 -11.69 12.72 -1.27
N HIS A 15 -11.59 11.42 -1.03
CA HIS A 15 -12.15 10.40 -1.92
C HIS A 15 -13.68 10.52 -2.04
N GLU A 16 -14.38 10.77 -0.93
CA GLU A 16 -15.83 11.02 -0.95
C GLU A 16 -16.19 12.25 -1.79
N THR A 17 -15.42 13.34 -1.66
CA THR A 17 -15.63 14.57 -2.44
C THR A 17 -15.38 14.36 -3.94
N LEU A 18 -14.42 13.50 -4.29
CA LEU A 18 -14.13 13.13 -5.68
C LEU A 18 -15.13 12.11 -6.26
N GLY A 19 -16.14 11.68 -5.51
CA GLY A 19 -17.17 10.75 -5.98
C GLY A 19 -16.75 9.28 -5.93
N ALA A 20 -15.77 8.92 -5.09
CA ALA A 20 -15.38 7.52 -4.93
C ALA A 20 -16.54 6.66 -4.43
N THR A 21 -16.72 5.51 -5.05
CA THR A 21 -17.37 4.35 -4.45
C THR A 21 -16.34 3.56 -3.65
N PHE A 22 -16.78 2.85 -2.61
CA PHE A 22 -15.88 2.19 -1.67
C PHE A 22 -16.18 0.69 -1.53
N ALA A 23 -15.13 -0.09 -1.40
CA ALA A 23 -15.17 -1.52 -1.08
C ALA A 23 -14.48 -1.81 0.25
N LEU A 24 -14.83 -2.94 0.86
CA LEU A 24 -14.14 -3.46 2.03
C LEU A 24 -13.04 -4.45 1.62
N HIS A 25 -11.82 -4.18 2.03
CA HIS A 25 -10.68 -5.06 1.78
C HIS A 25 -9.79 -5.14 3.03
N ALA A 26 -9.54 -6.35 3.52
CA ALA A 26 -8.69 -6.61 4.68
C ALA A 26 -8.97 -5.69 5.91
N GLY A 27 -10.25 -5.39 6.17
CA GLY A 27 -10.67 -4.52 7.27
C GLY A 27 -10.59 -3.01 6.99
N TRP A 28 -10.27 -2.61 5.76
CA TRP A 28 -10.24 -1.20 5.32
C TRP A 28 -11.39 -0.88 4.36
N ARG A 29 -11.94 0.34 4.46
CA ARG A 29 -12.83 0.94 3.46
C ARG A 29 -11.99 1.72 2.45
N LEU A 30 -11.81 1.16 1.25
CA LEU A 30 -10.92 1.66 0.21
C LEU A 30 -11.70 2.16 -1.01
N PRO A 31 -11.24 3.23 -1.71
CA PRO A 31 -11.81 3.64 -2.99
C PRO A 31 -11.72 2.50 -4.02
N GLN A 32 -12.84 2.19 -4.68
CA GLN A 32 -12.92 1.17 -5.71
C GLN A 32 -12.90 1.78 -7.12
N THR A 33 -13.69 2.84 -7.34
CA THR A 33 -13.76 3.62 -8.60
C THR A 33 -14.37 4.97 -8.30
N TYR A 34 -14.04 5.97 -9.11
CA TYR A 34 -14.59 7.33 -9.09
C TYR A 34 -15.65 7.54 -10.19
N GLY A 35 -16.05 6.47 -10.91
CA GLY A 35 -17.16 6.50 -11.86
C GLY A 35 -17.14 5.35 -12.85
N ASP A 36 -16.14 5.36 -13.75
CA ASP A 36 -15.96 4.35 -14.80
C ASP A 36 -14.61 3.65 -14.63
N SER A 37 -14.63 2.43 -14.09
CA SER A 37 -13.42 1.66 -13.82
C SER A 37 -12.67 1.25 -15.10
N GLU A 38 -13.35 1.11 -16.24
CA GLU A 38 -12.69 0.76 -17.50
C GLU A 38 -11.94 1.98 -18.07
N ASP A 39 -12.55 3.17 -18.05
CA ASP A 39 -11.87 4.42 -18.43
C ASP A 39 -10.70 4.74 -17.49
N GLU A 40 -10.88 4.57 -16.18
CA GLU A 40 -9.79 4.73 -15.19
C GLU A 40 -8.59 3.82 -15.52
N TYR A 41 -8.86 2.55 -15.85
CA TYR A 41 -7.82 1.60 -16.25
C TYR A 41 -7.16 2.00 -17.58
N ALA A 42 -7.93 2.41 -18.58
CA ALA A 42 -7.40 2.86 -19.86
C ALA A 42 -6.51 4.10 -19.70
N ARG A 43 -6.89 5.04 -18.82
CA ARG A 43 -6.10 6.24 -18.51
C ARG A 43 -4.81 5.90 -17.77
N LEU A 44 -4.82 4.97 -16.81
CA LEU A 44 -3.60 4.48 -16.14
C LEU A 44 -2.52 4.03 -17.14
N ARG A 45 -2.92 3.47 -18.30
CA ARG A 45 -1.98 2.97 -19.31
C ARG A 45 -1.36 4.04 -20.19
N SER A 46 -1.99 5.21 -20.28
CA SER A 46 -1.65 6.26 -21.24
C SER A 46 -1.32 7.61 -20.60
N HIS A 47 -1.64 7.79 -19.33
CA HIS A 47 -1.50 9.04 -18.58
C HIS A 47 -0.95 8.79 -17.18
N ALA A 48 -0.48 9.86 -16.53
CA ALA A 48 -0.15 9.81 -15.11
C ALA A 48 -1.44 9.78 -14.28
N VAL A 49 -1.50 8.86 -13.32
CA VAL A 49 -2.62 8.72 -12.37
C VAL A 49 -2.09 8.50 -10.96
N ALA A 50 -2.90 8.82 -9.95
CA ALA A 50 -2.55 8.69 -8.54
C ALA A 50 -3.36 7.57 -7.87
N PHE A 51 -2.71 6.83 -6.97
CA PHE A 51 -3.35 5.84 -6.11
C PHE A 51 -3.06 6.16 -4.65
N ASP A 52 -4.08 6.08 -3.80
CA ASP A 52 -3.89 6.10 -2.35
C ASP A 52 -3.59 4.66 -1.86
N ARG A 53 -2.36 4.44 -1.40
CA ARG A 53 -1.90 3.16 -0.82
C ARG A 53 -1.59 3.28 0.67
N SER A 54 -2.20 4.25 1.34
CA SER A 54 -1.99 4.50 2.78
C SER A 54 -2.56 3.38 3.67
N ASP A 55 -3.26 2.40 3.08
CA ASP A 55 -3.68 1.15 3.72
C ASP A 55 -2.51 0.22 4.06
N ARG A 56 -1.35 0.40 3.43
CA ARG A 56 -0.21 -0.49 3.60
C ARG A 56 0.51 -0.23 4.91
N THR A 57 0.78 -1.31 5.63
CA THR A 57 1.64 -1.30 6.81
C THR A 57 3.05 -0.81 6.44
N ARG A 58 3.60 0.03 7.32
CA ARG A 58 4.98 0.52 7.24
C ARG A 58 5.68 0.17 8.54
N LEU A 59 6.84 -0.48 8.42
CA LEU A 59 7.71 -0.82 9.54
C LEU A 59 9.05 -0.11 9.34
N LEU A 60 9.55 0.53 10.39
CA LEU A 60 10.90 1.07 10.43
C LEU A 60 11.77 0.12 11.26
N VAL A 61 12.86 -0.34 10.68
CA VAL A 61 13.85 -1.20 11.33
C VAL A 61 15.17 -0.42 11.40
N SER A 62 15.80 -0.41 12.56
CA SER A 62 17.02 0.36 12.81
C SER A 62 17.87 -0.29 13.88
N GLY A 63 19.18 -0.06 13.85
CA GLY A 63 20.16 -0.68 14.75
C GLY A 63 21.32 -1.27 13.96
N GLU A 64 22.41 -1.61 14.64
CA GLU A 64 23.62 -2.17 14.02
C GLU A 64 23.33 -3.48 13.25
N ASP A 65 22.41 -4.30 13.77
CA ASP A 65 22.04 -5.59 13.17
C ASP A 65 20.84 -5.53 12.20
N ALA A 66 20.37 -4.34 11.80
CA ALA A 66 19.15 -4.22 10.98
C ALA A 66 19.25 -4.98 9.65
N GLY A 67 20.41 -4.91 8.98
CA GLY A 67 20.68 -5.68 7.75
C GLY A 67 20.63 -7.18 7.98
N THR A 68 21.24 -7.68 9.07
CA THR A 68 21.21 -9.10 9.45
C THR A 68 19.79 -9.59 9.69
N VAL A 69 18.97 -8.84 10.42
CA VAL A 69 17.56 -9.21 10.69
C VAL A 69 16.75 -9.23 9.40
N LEU A 70 16.89 -8.20 8.56
CA LEU A 70 16.18 -8.15 7.28
C LEU A 70 16.63 -9.27 6.35
N GLY A 71 17.92 -9.58 6.31
CA GLY A 71 18.50 -10.68 5.54
C GLY A 71 17.98 -12.05 5.97
N ALA A 72 17.85 -12.28 7.28
CA ALA A 72 17.33 -13.53 7.82
C ALA A 72 15.85 -13.76 7.46
N VAL A 73 15.04 -12.71 7.39
CA VAL A 73 13.58 -12.81 7.12
C VAL A 73 13.26 -12.77 5.63
N PHE A 74 13.98 -11.95 4.86
CA PHE A 74 13.64 -11.60 3.48
C PHE A 74 14.71 -12.00 2.46
N GLY A 75 15.81 -12.62 2.90
CA GLY A 75 16.94 -13.04 2.08
C GLY A 75 18.04 -11.98 1.95
N GLU A 76 19.22 -12.42 1.51
CA GLU A 76 20.46 -11.64 1.44
C GLU A 76 20.29 -10.28 0.75
N ALA A 77 19.60 -10.24 -0.39
CA ALA A 77 19.37 -9.00 -1.13
C ALA A 77 18.63 -7.91 -0.33
N ALA A 78 17.85 -8.27 0.70
CA ALA A 78 17.21 -7.31 1.59
C ALA A 78 18.13 -6.83 2.72
N GLY A 79 19.10 -7.65 3.13
CA GLY A 79 20.07 -7.32 4.17
C GLY A 79 21.22 -6.43 3.70
N GLU A 80 21.53 -6.47 2.40
CA GLU A 80 22.67 -5.74 1.78
C GLU A 80 22.24 -4.51 0.96
N LEU A 81 21.01 -4.01 1.17
CA LEU A 81 20.51 -2.84 0.44
C LEU A 81 21.35 -1.58 0.72
N GLU A 82 21.89 -0.99 -0.34
CA GLU A 82 22.50 0.34 -0.28
C GLU A 82 21.45 1.44 -0.06
N GLU A 83 21.88 2.57 0.51
CA GLU A 83 21.02 3.73 0.71
C GLU A 83 20.36 4.20 -0.60
N GLY A 84 19.06 4.51 -0.54
CA GLY A 84 18.29 4.95 -1.70
C GLY A 84 17.89 3.82 -2.68
N ARG A 85 18.20 2.55 -2.37
CA ARG A 85 17.78 1.38 -3.15
C ARG A 85 16.60 0.68 -2.48
N ALA A 86 15.91 -0.17 -3.26
CA ALA A 86 14.80 -0.98 -2.78
C ALA A 86 14.80 -2.35 -3.44
N VAL A 87 14.39 -3.38 -2.69
CA VAL A 87 14.16 -4.73 -3.19
C VAL A 87 12.73 -5.16 -2.88
N ARG A 88 12.13 -5.96 -3.75
CA ARG A 88 10.90 -6.69 -3.45
C ARG A 88 11.28 -8.10 -3.03
N ALA A 89 11.00 -8.44 -1.78
CA ALA A 89 11.30 -9.74 -1.20
C ALA A 89 10.04 -10.41 -0.64
N GLY A 90 10.12 -11.73 -0.43
CA GLY A 90 9.12 -12.50 0.29
C GLY A 90 9.71 -13.03 1.60
N ALA A 91 8.89 -13.12 2.64
CA ALA A 91 9.21 -13.89 3.83
C ALA A 91 8.63 -15.29 3.66
N LEU A 92 9.44 -16.31 3.94
CA LEU A 92 9.07 -17.72 3.88
C LEU A 92 9.12 -18.30 5.29
N ASP A 93 8.31 -19.33 5.54
CA ASP A 93 8.26 -20.09 6.79
C ASP A 93 9.29 -21.23 6.86
#